data_AF-A0A952EW38-F1
#
_entry.id   AF-A0A952EW38-F1
#
_cell.length_a   1.000
_cell.length_b   1.000
_cell.length_c   1.000
_cell.angle_alpha   90.00
_cell.angle_beta   90.00
_cell.angle_gamma   90.00
#
_symmetry.space_group_name_H-M   'P 1'
#
loop_
_entity.id
_entity.type
_entity.pdbx_description
1 polymer ?
#
loop_
_entity_poly.entity_id
_entity_poly.type
_entity_poly.pdbx_seq_one_letter_code
_entity_poly.pdbx_strand_id
1 'polypeptide(L)'
;MARRGLKTVALSVILGGTAVLLSGCSWSEVLGLGWPEGITPEAHLNRELWIGSLIAALVVGVIVWGLIFWSSAFHRHKKGDTELPRQFGYNMPLELVLTVTPFLIISVLFYFTVVVQEKMLHKDPNPEVVIDVTAFQWNWKFGYQK
;
A
#
# COMPACT_ATOMS: atom_id res chain seq x y z
N MET A 1 -4.09 39.85 -0.87
CA MET A 1 -3.04 38.84 -1.09
C MET A 1 -3.59 37.40 -1.24
N ALA A 2 -4.67 37.01 -0.56
CA ALA A 2 -5.23 35.64 -0.59
C ALA A 2 -5.80 35.13 -1.93
N ARG A 3 -6.41 35.99 -2.76
CA ARG A 3 -7.01 35.60 -4.06
C ARG A 3 -5.99 35.09 -5.08
N ARG A 4 -4.71 35.49 -4.97
CA ARG A 4 -3.65 35.11 -5.92
C ARG A 4 -3.14 33.69 -5.64
N GLY A 5 -2.98 33.34 -4.35
CA GLY A 5 -2.62 31.99 -3.90
C GLY A 5 -3.71 30.96 -4.20
N LEU A 6 -4.99 31.32 -4.05
CA LEU A 6 -6.10 30.43 -4.38
C LEU A 6 -6.18 30.11 -5.88
N LYS A 7 -5.92 31.10 -6.73
CA LYS A 7 -5.87 30.91 -8.19
C LYS A 7 -4.69 30.05 -8.63
N THR A 8 -3.52 30.22 -8.03
CA THR A 8 -2.35 29.37 -8.34
C THR A 8 -2.55 27.95 -7.86
N VAL A 9 -3.11 27.73 -6.66
CA VAL A 9 -3.44 26.38 -6.17
C VAL A 9 -4.48 25.71 -7.07
N ALA A 10 -5.55 26.43 -7.44
CA ALA A 10 -6.56 25.91 -8.35
C ALA A 10 -5.98 25.55 -9.73
N LEU A 11 -5.09 26.39 -10.29
CA LEU A 11 -4.44 26.12 -11.56
C LEU A 11 -3.52 24.89 -11.50
N SER A 12 -2.75 24.73 -10.42
CA SER A 12 -1.90 23.56 -10.20
C SER A 12 -2.70 22.27 -10.06
N VAL A 13 -3.84 22.33 -9.36
CA VAL A 13 -4.75 21.18 -9.21
C VAL A 13 -5.38 20.80 -10.55
N ILE A 14 -5.79 21.79 -11.36
CA ILE A 14 -6.37 21.54 -12.69
C ILE A 14 -5.32 20.97 -13.64
N LEU A 15 -4.13 21.55 -13.71
CA LEU A 15 -3.04 21.03 -14.56
C LEU A 15 -2.58 19.65 -14.12
N GLY A 16 -2.41 19.42 -12.81
CA GLY A 16 -2.08 18.11 -12.27
C GLY A 16 -3.17 17.07 -12.53
N GLY A 17 -4.43 17.43 -12.32
CA GLY A 17 -5.57 16.54 -12.59
C GLY A 17 -5.72 16.20 -14.08
N THR A 18 -5.49 17.16 -14.96
CA THR A 18 -5.57 16.96 -16.42
C THR A 18 -4.42 16.07 -16.92
N ALA A 19 -3.20 16.23 -16.39
CA ALA A 19 -2.07 15.37 -16.71
C ALA A 19 -2.30 13.91 -16.26
N VAL A 20 -2.90 13.71 -15.08
CA VAL A 20 -3.26 12.38 -14.59
C VAL A 20 -4.33 11.73 -15.48
N LEU A 21 -5.38 12.48 -15.85
CA LEU A 21 -6.45 11.97 -16.72
C LEU A 21 -5.97 11.63 -18.15
N LEU A 22 -5.05 12.42 -18.70
CA LEU A 22 -4.50 12.21 -20.06
C LEU A 22 -3.39 11.15 -20.13
N SER A 23 -2.83 10.71 -18.99
CA SER A 23 -1.70 9.78 -18.95
C SER A 23 -2.03 8.38 -19.47
N GLY A 24 -3.31 8.00 -19.55
CA GLY A 24 -3.77 6.72 -20.13
C GLY A 24 -3.29 5.47 -19.38
N CYS A 25 -2.59 5.60 -18.26
CA CYS A 25 -2.11 4.46 -17.48
C CYS A 25 -3.28 3.72 -16.84
N SER A 26 -3.24 2.40 -16.94
CA SER A 26 -4.13 1.54 -16.16
C SER A 26 -3.88 1.76 -14.66
N TRP A 27 -4.95 1.93 -13.89
CA TRP A 27 -4.86 2.05 -12.43
C TRP A 27 -4.14 0.85 -11.79
N SER A 28 -4.27 -0.35 -12.38
CA SER A 28 -3.61 -1.58 -11.88
C SER A 28 -2.10 -1.58 -12.13
N GLU A 29 -1.62 -0.89 -13.17
CA GLU A 29 -0.18 -0.76 -13.45
C GLU A 29 0.48 0.23 -12.49
N VAL A 30 -0.17 1.38 -12.25
CA VAL A 30 0.32 2.40 -11.31
C VAL A 30 0.38 1.85 -9.88
N LEU A 31 -0.69 1.20 -9.43
CA LEU A 31 -0.77 0.59 -8.10
C LEU A 31 0.01 -0.74 -8.00
N GLY A 32 0.43 -1.32 -9.11
CA GLY A 32 1.39 -2.42 -9.10
C GLY A 32 2.79 -2.00 -8.63
N LEU A 33 3.10 -0.70 -8.60
CA LEU A 33 4.42 -0.15 -8.24
C LEU A 33 5.59 -0.85 -8.97
N GLY A 34 5.46 -1.02 -10.29
CA GLY A 34 6.49 -1.64 -11.12
C GLY A 34 6.50 -3.17 -11.10
N TRP A 35 5.49 -3.82 -10.51
CA TRP A 35 5.30 -5.25 -10.69
C TRP A 35 4.92 -5.59 -12.13
N PRO A 36 5.59 -6.56 -12.77
CA PRO A 36 5.20 -7.05 -14.08
C PRO A 36 3.86 -7.78 -14.02
N GLU A 37 3.18 -7.87 -15.16
CA GLU A 37 2.00 -8.74 -15.26
C GLU A 37 2.44 -10.21 -15.22
N GLY A 38 1.82 -10.98 -14.33
CA GLY A 38 2.10 -12.40 -14.19
C GLY A 38 1.75 -13.16 -15.47
N ILE A 39 2.55 -14.19 -15.78
CA ILE A 39 2.27 -15.09 -16.91
C ILE A 39 1.50 -16.36 -16.49
N THR A 40 1.33 -16.56 -15.18
CA THR A 40 0.65 -17.74 -14.60
C THR A 40 -0.54 -17.30 -13.74
N PRO A 41 -1.57 -18.15 -13.57
CA PRO A 41 -2.72 -17.85 -12.72
C PRO A 41 -2.32 -17.55 -11.26
N GLU A 42 -1.29 -18.20 -10.74
CA GLU A 42 -0.74 -17.95 -9.41
C GLU A 42 -0.14 -16.54 -9.31
N ALA A 43 0.59 -16.10 -10.34
CA ALA A 43 1.17 -14.77 -10.39
C ALA A 43 0.10 -13.68 -10.49
N HIS A 44 -1.02 -13.92 -11.18
CA HIS A 44 -2.16 -13.00 -11.20
C HIS A 44 -2.76 -12.81 -9.80
N LEU A 45 -3.03 -13.90 -9.07
CA LEU A 45 -3.54 -13.84 -7.70
C LEU A 45 -2.59 -13.13 -6.74
N ASN A 46 -1.28 -13.34 -6.91
CA ASN A 46 -0.28 -12.64 -6.10
C ASN A 46 -0.31 -11.12 -6.35
N ARG A 47 -0.41 -10.73 -7.62
CA ARG A 47 -0.44 -9.32 -8.00
C ARG A 47 -1.71 -8.64 -7.50
N GLU A 48 -2.85 -9.32 -7.52
CA GLU A 48 -4.09 -8.79 -6.94
C GLU A 48 -3.97 -8.59 -5.42
N LEU A 49 -3.39 -9.55 -4.70
CA LEU A 49 -3.11 -9.41 -3.27
C LEU A 49 -2.16 -8.24 -2.99
N TRP A 50 -1.10 -8.09 -3.79
CA TRP A 50 -0.16 -6.98 -3.70
C TRP A 50 -0.87 -5.64 -3.84
N ILE A 51 -1.64 -5.44 -4.93
CA ILE A 51 -2.36 -4.19 -5.17
C ILE A 51 -3.34 -3.91 -4.02
N GLY A 52 -4.08 -4.92 -3.55
CA GLY A 52 -4.99 -4.77 -2.41
C GLY A 52 -4.27 -4.35 -1.13
N SER A 53 -3.14 -5.01 -0.81
CA SER A 53 -2.33 -4.67 0.37
C SER A 53 -1.71 -3.28 0.30
N LEU A 54 -1.27 -2.86 -0.89
CA LEU A 54 -0.74 -1.52 -1.11
C LEU A 54 -1.81 -0.46 -0.90
N ILE A 55 -3.01 -0.66 -1.45
CA ILE A 55 -4.13 0.25 -1.26
C ILE A 55 -4.45 0.38 0.24
N ALA A 56 -4.51 -0.74 0.97
CA ALA A 56 -4.74 -0.72 2.41
C ALA A 56 -3.63 0.07 3.16
N ALA A 57 -2.36 -0.13 2.80
CA ALA A 57 -1.25 0.61 3.37
C ALA A 57 -1.30 2.11 3.04
N LEU A 58 -1.67 2.49 1.82
CA LEU A 58 -1.85 3.89 1.42
C LEU A 58 -2.99 4.56 2.18
N VAL A 59 -4.11 3.87 2.41
CA VAL A 59 -5.22 4.40 3.22
C VAL A 59 -4.74 4.72 4.64
N VAL A 60 -4.03 3.79 5.28
CA VAL A 60 -3.45 4.02 6.61
C VAL A 60 -2.43 5.16 6.58
N GLY A 61 -1.56 5.18 5.57
CA GLY A 61 -0.54 6.21 5.39
C GLY A 61 -1.14 7.61 5.25
N VAL A 62 -2.19 7.77 4.42
CA VAL A 62 -2.90 9.04 4.23
C VAL A 62 -3.55 9.52 5.53
N ILE A 63 -4.15 8.62 6.31
CA ILE A 63 -4.74 8.97 7.61
C ILE A 63 -3.64 9.50 8.55
N VAL A 64 -2.53 8.78 8.68
CA VAL A 64 -1.42 9.17 9.57
C VAL A 64 -0.76 10.46 9.13
N TRP A 65 -0.45 10.61 7.84
CA TRP A 65 0.07 11.87 7.28
C TRP A 65 -0.90 13.02 7.48
N GLY A 66 -2.20 12.79 7.29
CA GLY A 66 -3.25 13.77 7.57
C GLY A 66 -3.18 14.25 9.03
N LEU A 67 -3.08 13.34 10.00
CA LEU A 67 -2.97 13.68 11.42
C LEU A 67 -1.66 14.43 11.76
N ILE A 68 -0.54 14.06 11.13
CA ILE A 68 0.75 14.74 11.31
C ILE A 68 0.70 16.16 10.76
N PHE A 69 0.21 16.35 9.53
CA PHE A 69 0.12 17.69 8.93
C PHE A 69 -0.92 18.56 9.63
N TRP A 70 -2.04 17.95 10.07
CA TRP A 70 -3.05 18.62 10.87
C TRP A 70 -2.47 19.14 12.20
N SER A 71 -1.82 18.26 12.96
CA SER A 71 -1.20 18.65 14.24
C SER A 71 -0.13 19.73 14.05
N SER A 72 0.73 19.59 13.04
CA SER A 72 1.78 20.55 12.70
C SER A 72 1.25 21.93 12.28
N ALA A 73 0.10 21.99 11.60
CA ALA A 73 -0.47 23.25 11.11
C ALA A 73 -1.34 23.96 12.16
N PHE A 74 -2.21 23.22 12.87
CA PHE A 74 -3.21 23.80 13.76
C PHE A 74 -2.71 24.04 15.19
N HIS A 75 -1.76 23.23 15.68
CA HIS A 75 -1.24 23.32 17.05
C HIS A 75 0.14 23.97 17.10
N ARG A 76 0.54 24.67 16.02
CA ARG A 76 1.78 25.42 15.97
C ARG A 76 1.70 26.65 16.88
N HIS A 77 2.72 26.83 17.71
CA HIS A 77 2.87 27.99 18.58
C HIS A 77 2.81 29.31 17.78
N LYS A 78 1.98 30.25 18.24
CA LYS A 78 1.82 31.57 17.64
C LYS A 78 2.68 32.59 18.39
N LYS A 79 3.21 33.58 17.66
CA LYS A 79 4.00 34.66 18.27
C LYS A 79 3.13 35.42 19.28
N GLY A 80 3.57 35.46 20.54
CA GLY A 80 2.88 36.13 21.64
C GLY A 80 2.05 35.21 22.54
N ASP A 81 2.01 33.91 22.26
CA ASP A 81 1.29 32.93 23.09
C ASP A 81 2.16 32.49 24.27
N THR A 82 1.73 32.79 25.50
CA THR A 82 2.47 32.50 26.74
C THR A 82 1.84 31.40 27.58
N GLU A 83 0.68 30.87 27.17
CA GLU A 83 -0.02 29.83 27.91
C GLU A 83 0.51 28.43 27.58
N LEU A 84 0.62 27.59 28.60
CA LEU A 84 0.96 26.18 28.43
C LEU A 84 -0.23 25.43 27.81
N PRO A 85 0.00 24.50 26.88
CA PRO A 85 -1.09 23.72 26.28
C PRO A 85 -1.75 22.82 27.32
N ARG A 86 -2.99 22.42 27.05
CA ARG A 86 -3.74 21.48 27.90
C ARG A 86 -2.95 20.18 28.09
N GLN A 87 -2.57 19.88 29.32
CA GLN A 87 -1.86 18.65 29.69
C GLN A 87 -2.87 17.51 29.85
N PHE A 88 -3.05 16.73 28.79
CA PHE A 88 -3.79 15.46 28.82
C PHE A 88 -2.80 14.32 28.61
N GLY A 89 -2.87 13.27 29.44
CA GLY A 89 -1.92 12.16 29.40
C GLY A 89 -2.54 10.79 29.15
N TYR A 90 -3.80 10.58 29.53
CA TYR A 90 -4.42 9.25 29.50
C TYR A 90 -5.82 9.30 28.90
N ASN A 91 -6.04 8.52 27.84
CA ASN A 91 -7.33 8.42 27.17
C ASN A 91 -7.61 6.94 26.84
N MET A 92 -8.08 6.20 27.84
CA MET A 92 -8.33 4.77 27.76
C MET A 92 -9.21 4.33 26.58
N PRO A 93 -10.35 4.99 26.29
CA PRO A 93 -11.15 4.64 25.12
C PRO A 93 -10.39 4.78 23.80
N LEU A 94 -9.56 5.82 23.66
CA LEU A 94 -8.78 6.05 22.45
C LEU A 94 -7.68 4.98 22.28
N GLU A 95 -6.97 4.66 23.35
CA GLU A 95 -5.92 3.63 23.34
C GLU A 95 -6.49 2.26 22.94
N LEU A 96 -7.68 1.90 23.43
CA LEU A 96 -8.35 0.66 23.04
C LEU A 96 -8.65 0.63 21.53
N VAL A 97 -9.19 1.72 20.99
CA VAL A 97 -9.51 1.82 19.55
C VAL A 97 -8.24 1.72 18.70
N LEU A 98 -7.17 2.41 19.10
CA LEU A 98 -5.89 2.41 18.39
C LEU A 98 -5.13 1.08 18.49
N THR A 99 -5.47 0.21 19.46
CA THR A 99 -4.87 -1.12 19.56
C THR A 99 -5.68 -2.18 18.81
N VAL A 100 -7.01 -2.14 18.93
CA VAL A 100 -7.91 -3.12 18.28
C VAL A 100 -7.97 -2.91 16.77
N THR A 101 -7.99 -1.66 16.31
CA THR A 101 -8.12 -1.37 14.87
C THR A 101 -6.96 -1.94 14.03
N PRO A 102 -5.67 -1.71 14.38
CA PRO A 102 -4.55 -2.30 13.64
C PRO A 102 -4.54 -3.83 13.71
N PHE A 103 -4.95 -4.41 14.84
CA PHE A 103 -5.05 -5.86 14.99
C PHE A 103 -6.06 -6.45 13.98
N LEU A 104 -7.22 -5.82 13.80
CA LEU A 104 -8.22 -6.28 12.83
C LEU A 104 -7.72 -6.15 11.39
N ILE A 105 -7.05 -5.04 11.05
CA ILE A 105 -6.47 -4.83 9.72
C ILE A 105 -5.47 -5.96 9.39
N ILE A 106 -4.57 -6.27 10.32
CA ILE A 106 -3.58 -7.35 10.14
C ILE A 106 -4.27 -8.71 10.06
N SER A 107 -5.28 -8.97 10.89
CA SER A 107 -6.00 -10.25 10.88
C SER A 107 -6.68 -10.52 9.53
N VAL A 108 -7.29 -9.49 8.93
CA VAL A 108 -7.91 -9.59 7.60
C VAL A 108 -6.85 -9.79 6.52
N LEU A 109 -5.75 -9.03 6.56
CA LEU A 109 -4.64 -9.20 5.62
C LEU A 109 -4.05 -10.62 5.69
N PHE A 110 -3.85 -11.12 6.91
CA PHE A 110 -3.31 -12.46 7.16
C PHE A 110 -4.21 -13.55 6.56
N TYR A 111 -5.53 -13.44 6.73
CA TYR A 111 -6.48 -14.38 6.13
C TYR A 111 -6.30 -14.47 4.60
N PHE A 112 -6.25 -13.33 3.90
CA PHE A 112 -6.06 -13.32 2.45
C PHE A 112 -4.68 -13.87 2.03
N THR A 113 -3.63 -13.57 2.80
CA THR A 113 -2.29 -14.12 2.56
C THR A 113 -2.29 -15.64 2.63
N VAL A 114 -2.94 -16.24 3.64
CA VAL A 114 -3.01 -17.70 3.79
C VAL A 114 -3.78 -18.33 2.61
N VAL A 115 -4.89 -17.74 2.19
CA VAL A 115 -5.67 -18.24 1.05
C VAL A 115 -4.86 -18.24 -0.25
N VAL A 116 -4.09 -17.17 -0.51
CA VAL A 116 -3.24 -17.09 -1.70
C VAL A 116 -2.06 -18.05 -1.59
N GLN A 117 -1.45 -18.17 -0.41
CA GLN A 117 -0.35 -19.09 -0.16
C GLN A 117 -0.75 -20.56 -0.43
N GLU A 118 -1.93 -20.97 0.02
CA GLU A 118 -2.42 -22.33 -0.19
C GLU A 118 -2.55 -22.66 -1.69
N LYS A 119 -3.06 -21.70 -2.48
CA LYS A 119 -3.16 -21.85 -3.94
C LYS A 119 -1.79 -21.92 -4.61
N MET A 120 -0.81 -21.14 -4.14
CA MET A 120 0.55 -21.14 -4.69
C MET A 120 1.32 -22.42 -4.39
N LEU A 121 1.12 -23.00 -3.21
CA LEU A 121 1.81 -24.21 -2.78
C LEU A 121 1.10 -25.50 -3.21
N HIS A 122 -0.01 -25.39 -3.93
CA HIS A 122 -0.74 -26.53 -4.43
C HIS A 122 0.14 -27.34 -5.39
N LYS A 123 0.36 -28.62 -5.05
CA LYS A 123 1.11 -29.56 -5.87
C LYS A 123 0.13 -30.55 -6.45
N ASP A 124 -0.06 -30.48 -7.77
CA ASP A 124 -0.81 -31.50 -8.49
C ASP A 124 -0.02 -32.82 -8.46
N PRO A 125 -0.62 -33.94 -8.03
CA PRO A 125 0.05 -35.24 -8.08
C PRO A 125 0.37 -35.71 -9.51
N ASN A 126 -0.30 -35.17 -10.54
CA ASN A 126 -0.10 -35.54 -11.95
C ASN A 126 0.23 -34.29 -12.80
N PRO A 127 1.45 -33.72 -12.67
CA PRO A 127 1.86 -32.58 -13.48
C PRO A 127 2.04 -32.96 -14.95
N GLU A 128 1.73 -32.05 -15.87
CA GLU A 128 1.92 -32.26 -17.32
C GLU A 128 3.41 -32.36 -17.71
N VAL A 129 4.27 -31.60 -17.02
CA VAL A 129 5.72 -31.56 -17.26
C VAL A 129 6.46 -31.38 -15.94
N VAL A 130 7.54 -32.14 -15.74
CA VAL A 130 8.44 -32.00 -14.59
C VAL A 130 9.83 -31.55 -15.07
N ILE A 131 10.27 -30.37 -14.60
CA ILE A 131 11.56 -29.78 -14.93
C ILE A 131 12.47 -29.82 -13.70
N ASP A 132 13.59 -30.52 -13.82
CA ASP A 132 14.65 -30.53 -12.81
C ASP A 132 15.55 -29.30 -12.98
N VAL A 133 15.58 -28.43 -11.98
CA VAL A 133 16.44 -27.24 -11.98
C VAL A 133 17.60 -27.47 -11.03
N THR A 134 18.81 -27.65 -11.58
CA THR A 134 20.05 -27.78 -10.79
C THR A 134 20.85 -26.48 -10.84
N ALA A 135 21.03 -25.84 -9.68
CA ALA A 135 21.90 -24.67 -9.52
C ALA A 135 23.35 -25.09 -9.25
N PHE A 136 24.32 -24.56 -10.02
CA PHE A 136 25.75 -24.76 -9.78
C PHE A 136 26.52 -23.45 -9.93
N GLN A 137 27.84 -23.46 -9.68
CA GLN A 137 28.64 -22.22 -9.66
C GLN A 137 28.47 -21.42 -10.95
N TRP A 138 27.90 -20.23 -10.80
CA TRP A 138 27.61 -19.24 -11.84
C TRP A 138 26.72 -19.72 -13.01
N ASN A 139 25.97 -20.82 -12.85
CA ASN A 139 25.12 -21.31 -13.92
C ASN A 139 24.01 -22.25 -13.44
N TRP A 140 23.08 -22.57 -14.35
CA TRP A 140 21.91 -23.41 -14.13
C TRP A 140 21.84 -24.51 -15.17
N LYS A 141 21.40 -25.70 -14.77
CA LYS A 141 21.13 -26.83 -15.67
C LYS A 141 19.68 -27.24 -15.52
N PHE A 142 19.01 -27.43 -16.66
CA PHE A 142 17.62 -27.89 -16.74
C PHE A 142 17.59 -29.33 -17.25
N GLY A 143 16.95 -30.22 -16.50
CA GLY A 143 16.61 -31.58 -16.91
C GLY A 143 15.11 -31.71 -17.13
N TYR A 144 14.70 -32.61 -18.02
CA TYR A 144 13.29 -32.92 -18.24
C TYR A 144 13.07 -34.36 -17.80
N GLN A 145 12.32 -34.55 -16.71
CA GLN A 145 11.90 -35.88 -16.29
C GLN A 145 10.72 -36.33 -17.16
N LYS A 146 10.66 -37.64 -17.42
CA LYS A 146 9.59 -38.24 -18.22
C LYS A 146 8.35 -38.48 -17.37
#